data_AF-A0A0C3E669-F1
#
_entry.id   AF-A0A0C3E669-F1
#
_cell.length_a   1.000
_cell.length_b   1.000
_cell.length_c   1.000
_cell.angle_alpha   90.00
_cell.angle_beta   90.00
_cell.angle_gamma   90.00
#
_symmetry.space_group_name_H-M   'P 1'
#
loop_
_entity.id
_entity.type
_entity.pdbx_description
1 polymer ?
#
loop_
_entity_poly.entity_id
_entity_poly.type
_entity_poly.pdbx_seq_one_letter_code
_entity_poly.pdbx_strand_id
1 'polypeptide(L)'
;MPRKSAHSPSKGGSPPSHHSTQASWSDADTHVLLDLVATQKAKAGDGLNFKTAFWNAVAAALCNTTKGAVKSSNACKEKWKRLRKTYKLVTRICNTSGFTYSLESGVNVQPESEDIWTVFLKNNKDANSFKNKGWPYYERMKQFMPSQGKGLN
;
A
#
# COMPACT_ATOMS: atom_id res chain seq x y z
N MET A 1 -41.88 -35.87 -30.05
CA MET A 1 -42.34 -36.03 -28.65
C MET A 1 -41.67 -37.28 -28.05
N PRO A 2 -41.33 -37.37 -26.74
CA PRO A 2 -40.15 -36.73 -26.12
C PRO A 2 -39.22 -37.64 -25.27
N ARG A 3 -37.96 -37.17 -25.10
CA ARG A 3 -37.05 -37.08 -23.92
C ARG A 3 -36.85 -38.25 -22.93
N LYS A 4 -35.57 -38.61 -22.72
CA LYS A 4 -34.70 -38.39 -21.52
C LYS A 4 -33.41 -39.25 -21.59
N SER A 5 -32.27 -39.04 -20.93
CA SER A 5 -31.49 -37.93 -20.36
C SER A 5 -30.22 -38.58 -19.78
N ALA A 6 -29.00 -38.06 -20.02
CA ALA A 6 -27.82 -38.13 -19.14
C ALA A 6 -26.67 -37.33 -19.78
N HIS A 7 -26.51 -36.06 -19.43
CA HIS A 7 -25.50 -35.52 -18.49
C HIS A 7 -24.03 -35.66 -18.94
N SER A 8 -23.46 -34.50 -19.26
CA SER A 8 -22.04 -34.17 -19.32
C SER A 8 -21.34 -34.38 -17.96
N PRO A 9 -20.00 -34.30 -17.93
CA PRO A 9 -19.45 -33.01 -17.52
C PRO A 9 -18.30 -32.53 -18.40
N SER A 10 -18.44 -31.29 -18.83
CA SER A 10 -17.39 -30.43 -19.36
C SER A 10 -16.29 -30.26 -18.31
N LYS A 11 -15.06 -30.66 -18.63
CA LYS A 11 -13.88 -30.16 -17.91
C LYS A 11 -13.60 -28.76 -18.41
N GLY A 12 -14.10 -27.77 -17.67
CA GLY A 12 -13.70 -26.39 -17.80
C GLY A 12 -12.19 -26.28 -17.58
N GLY A 13 -11.47 -25.87 -18.62
CA GLY A 13 -10.11 -25.38 -18.48
C GLY A 13 -10.16 -24.13 -17.61
N SER A 14 -9.51 -24.20 -16.45
CA SER A 14 -9.21 -23.05 -15.61
C SER A 14 -8.58 -21.95 -16.48
N PRO A 15 -8.98 -20.67 -16.34
CA PRO A 15 -8.28 -19.59 -17.02
C PRO A 15 -6.81 -19.57 -16.57
N PRO A 16 -5.86 -19.20 -17.45
CA PRO A 16 -4.46 -19.12 -17.11
C PRO A 16 -4.30 -18.16 -15.93
N SER A 17 -3.73 -18.69 -14.84
CA SER A 17 -3.27 -17.92 -13.69
C SER A 17 -2.51 -16.70 -14.20
N HIS A 18 -3.02 -15.51 -13.89
CA HIS A 18 -2.27 -14.26 -13.98
C HIS A 18 -1.00 -14.46 -13.15
N HIS A 19 0.08 -14.91 -13.79
CA HIS A 19 1.42 -14.76 -13.26
C HIS A 19 1.57 -13.26 -13.03
N SER A 20 1.65 -12.88 -11.77
CA SER A 20 1.71 -11.48 -11.40
C SER A 20 3.03 -10.94 -11.93
N THR A 21 3.02 -10.26 -13.08
CA THR A 21 4.14 -9.46 -13.64
C THR A 21 4.52 -8.29 -12.72
N GLN A 22 3.90 -8.20 -11.55
CA GLN A 22 4.11 -7.19 -10.56
C GLN A 22 5.26 -7.59 -9.64
N ALA A 23 6.23 -6.69 -9.47
CA ALA A 23 7.32 -6.85 -8.51
C ALA A 23 6.74 -7.23 -7.13
N SER A 24 7.23 -8.34 -6.57
CA SER A 24 6.85 -8.78 -5.23
C SER A 24 7.66 -7.98 -4.21
N TRP A 25 6.98 -7.28 -3.31
CA TRP A 25 7.60 -6.45 -2.29
C TRP A 25 7.47 -7.13 -0.94
N SER A 26 8.56 -7.68 -0.47
CA SER A 26 8.67 -8.17 0.90
C SER A 26 8.75 -6.99 1.87
N ASP A 27 8.59 -7.30 3.16
CA ASP A 27 8.82 -6.33 4.23
C ASP A 27 10.25 -5.78 4.17
N ALA A 28 11.26 -6.66 4.07
CA ALA A 28 12.67 -6.29 3.89
C ALA A 28 12.91 -5.36 2.68
N ASP A 29 12.31 -5.66 1.51
CA ASP A 29 12.43 -4.79 0.33
C ASP A 29 11.85 -3.39 0.59
N THR A 30 10.73 -3.34 1.32
CA THR A 30 10.08 -2.08 1.70
C THR A 30 10.94 -1.32 2.71
N HIS A 31 11.58 -1.99 3.66
CA HIS A 31 12.51 -1.38 4.60
C HIS A 31 13.73 -0.77 3.91
N VAL A 32 14.36 -1.49 2.99
CA VAL A 32 15.49 -0.97 2.19
C VAL A 32 15.07 0.27 1.41
N LEU A 33 13.88 0.26 0.78
CA LEU A 33 13.35 1.43 0.09
C LEU A 33 13.19 2.62 1.04
N LEU A 34 12.59 2.43 2.22
CA LEU A 34 12.37 3.49 3.20
C LEU A 34 13.70 4.03 3.76
N ASP A 35 14.70 3.17 3.95
CA ASP A 35 16.03 3.55 4.42
C ASP A 35 16.79 4.43 3.41
N LEU A 36 16.77 4.05 2.13
CA LEU A 36 17.38 4.85 1.07
C LEU A 36 16.69 6.21 0.92
N VAL A 37 15.35 6.23 1.03
CA VAL A 37 14.57 7.47 1.09
C VAL A 37 14.99 8.33 2.28
N ALA A 38 15.19 7.73 3.46
CA ALA A 38 15.66 8.45 4.65
C ALA A 38 17.03 9.09 4.43
N THR A 39 17.96 8.32 3.88
CA THR A 39 19.33 8.77 3.60
C THR A 39 19.36 9.90 2.58
N GLN A 40 18.44 9.90 1.60
CA GLN A 40 18.40 10.89 0.53
C GLN A 40 17.38 12.02 0.79
N LYS A 41 16.60 11.96 1.87
CA LYS A 41 15.63 13.01 2.28
C LYS A 41 16.28 14.38 2.34
N ALA A 42 17.47 14.50 2.95
CA ALA A 42 18.19 15.76 3.06
C ALA A 42 18.56 16.38 1.70
N LYS A 43 18.72 15.54 0.67
CA LYS A 43 19.07 15.96 -0.70
C LYS A 43 17.84 16.17 -1.61
N ALA A 44 16.68 15.65 -1.22
CA ALA A 44 15.47 15.60 -2.06
C ALA A 44 14.58 16.86 -1.98
N GLY A 45 14.98 17.87 -1.19
CA GLY A 45 14.23 19.11 -1.01
C GLY A 45 12.85 18.92 -0.39
N ASP A 46 12.07 20.01 -0.32
CA ASP A 46 10.68 19.95 0.12
C ASP A 46 9.85 19.09 -0.86
N GLY A 47 9.12 18.11 -0.33
CA GLY A 47 8.24 17.23 -1.12
C GLY A 47 8.83 15.89 -1.59
N LEU A 48 10.10 15.59 -1.28
CA LEU A 48 10.77 14.32 -1.62
C LEU A 48 10.72 14.02 -3.13
N ASN A 49 11.11 15.00 -3.94
CA ASN A 49 11.20 14.87 -5.39
C ASN A 49 12.52 14.22 -5.79
N PHE A 50 12.57 12.89 -5.67
CA PHE A 50 13.75 12.12 -6.02
C PHE A 50 13.98 12.08 -7.55
N LYS A 51 15.21 12.42 -7.97
CA LYS A 51 15.68 12.33 -9.36
C LYS A 51 15.74 10.87 -9.84
N THR A 52 15.72 10.65 -11.15
CA THR A 52 15.83 9.31 -11.76
C THR A 52 17.06 8.53 -11.26
N ALA A 53 18.19 9.21 -11.07
CA ALA A 53 19.42 8.60 -10.55
C ALA A 53 19.23 7.93 -9.17
N PHE A 54 18.42 8.53 -8.28
CA PHE A 54 18.09 7.93 -7.00
C PHE A 54 17.32 6.61 -7.20
N TRP A 55 16.29 6.62 -8.05
CA TRP A 55 15.49 5.42 -8.32
C TRP A 55 16.30 4.30 -8.97
N ASN A 56 17.30 4.64 -9.79
CA ASN A 56 18.23 3.66 -10.34
C ASN A 56 19.13 3.06 -9.24
N ALA A 57 19.62 3.87 -8.30
CA ALA A 57 20.38 3.38 -7.15
C ALA A 57 19.53 2.47 -6.24
N VAL A 58 18.27 2.84 -5.99
CA VAL A 58 17.31 2.01 -5.24
C VAL A 58 17.05 0.68 -5.95
N ALA A 59 16.84 0.72 -7.27
CA ALA A 59 16.66 -0.48 -8.07
C ALA A 59 17.89 -1.41 -8.04
N ALA A 60 19.10 -0.83 -8.08
CA ALA A 60 20.35 -1.59 -7.96
C ALA A 60 20.48 -2.23 -6.56
N ALA A 61 20.16 -1.51 -5.49
CA ALA A 61 20.16 -2.05 -4.12
C ALA A 61 19.14 -3.19 -3.94
N LEU A 62 18.01 -3.10 -4.65
CA LEU A 62 16.93 -4.09 -4.62
C LEU A 62 17.05 -5.18 -5.70
N CYS A 63 18.10 -5.16 -6.52
CA CYS A 63 18.25 -6.11 -7.63
C CYS A 63 18.55 -7.55 -7.15
N ASN A 64 19.16 -7.69 -5.96
CA ASN A 64 19.48 -9.00 -5.36
C ASN A 64 18.27 -9.68 -4.68
N THR A 65 17.09 -9.11 -4.78
CA THR A 65 15.88 -9.69 -4.20
C THR A 65 15.53 -10.99 -4.94
N THR A 66 15.41 -12.09 -4.18
CA THR A 66 15.21 -13.44 -4.75
C THR A 66 13.77 -13.72 -5.19
N LYS A 67 12.84 -12.79 -4.96
CA LYS A 67 11.40 -13.00 -5.22
C LYS A 67 10.79 -11.93 -6.14
N GLY A 68 10.15 -12.41 -7.22
CA GLY A 68 9.32 -11.64 -8.13
C GLY A 68 10.05 -11.02 -9.32
N ALA A 69 9.35 -10.20 -10.10
CA ALA A 69 9.93 -9.47 -11.22
C ALA A 69 10.98 -8.45 -10.77
N VAL A 70 11.94 -8.15 -11.65
CA VAL A 70 13.01 -7.18 -11.43
C VAL A 70 12.43 -5.86 -10.90
N LYS A 71 12.93 -5.43 -9.74
CA LYS A 71 12.54 -4.16 -9.11
C LYS A 71 13.20 -3.00 -9.84
N SER A 72 12.65 -2.66 -11.01
CA SER A 72 13.12 -1.53 -11.82
C SER A 72 12.95 -0.20 -11.08
N SER A 73 13.65 0.84 -11.54
CA SER A 73 13.54 2.20 -10.99
C SER A 73 12.09 2.71 -11.04
N ASN A 74 11.34 2.38 -12.09
CA ASN A 74 9.92 2.68 -12.19
C ASN A 74 9.09 1.92 -11.14
N ALA A 75 9.35 0.62 -10.92
CA ALA A 75 8.67 -0.14 -9.87
C ALA A 75 8.93 0.44 -8.47
N CYS A 76 10.16 0.88 -8.20
CA CYS A 76 10.52 1.55 -6.94
C CYS A 76 9.77 2.88 -6.76
N LYS A 77 9.70 3.69 -7.81
CA LYS A 77 8.94 4.94 -7.82
C LYS A 77 7.44 4.71 -7.60
N GLU A 78 6.85 3.73 -8.27
CA GLU A 78 5.43 3.37 -8.11
C GLU A 78 5.14 2.83 -6.71
N LYS A 79 6.04 2.00 -6.14
CA LYS A 79 5.94 1.56 -4.75
C LYS A 79 5.96 2.73 -3.78
N TRP A 80 6.89 3.68 -3.95
CA TRP A 80 6.95 4.89 -3.13
C TRP A 80 5.68 5.72 -3.22
N LYS A 81 5.13 5.93 -4.42
CA LYS A 81 3.83 6.63 -4.59
C LYS A 81 2.70 5.91 -3.86
N ARG A 82 2.64 4.58 -3.93
CA ARG A 82 1.66 3.77 -3.20
C ARG A 82 1.80 3.95 -1.69
N LEU A 83 3.02 3.88 -1.15
CA LEU A 83 3.28 4.13 0.27
C LEU A 83 2.76 5.53 0.68
N ARG A 84 3.05 6.58 -0.10
CA ARG A 84 2.53 7.93 0.16
C ARG A 84 1.00 8.00 0.13
N LYS A 85 0.36 7.34 -0.84
CA LYS A 85 -1.11 7.26 -0.93
C LYS A 85 -1.69 6.56 0.30
N THR A 86 -1.10 5.43 0.70
CA THR A 86 -1.51 4.69 1.91
C THR A 86 -1.33 5.53 3.17
N TYR A 87 -0.20 6.24 3.32
CA TYR A 87 0.01 7.14 4.45
C TYR A 87 -1.08 8.22 4.54
N LYS A 88 -1.40 8.89 3.42
CA LYS A 88 -2.48 9.89 3.39
C LYS A 88 -3.83 9.28 3.78
N LEU A 89 -4.07 8.05 3.34
CA LEU A 89 -5.29 7.34 3.67
C LEU A 89 -5.38 7.00 5.16
N VAL A 90 -4.33 6.42 5.73
CA VAL A 90 -4.25 6.11 7.17
C VAL A 90 -4.31 7.41 8.01
N THR A 91 -3.64 8.47 7.55
CA THR A 91 -3.73 9.79 8.20
C THR A 91 -5.17 10.30 8.20
N ARG A 92 -5.89 10.18 7.08
CA ARG A 92 -7.30 10.58 6.99
C ARG A 92 -8.18 9.77 7.96
N ILE A 93 -7.95 8.47 8.05
CA ILE A 93 -8.60 7.59 9.02
C ILE A 93 -8.35 8.10 10.45
N CYS A 94 -7.09 8.41 10.81
CA CYS A 94 -6.73 8.95 12.14
C CYS A 94 -7.38 10.30 12.43
N ASN A 95 -7.67 11.10 11.39
CA ASN A 95 -8.34 12.41 11.52
C ASN A 95 -9.87 12.32 11.45
N THR A 96 -10.44 11.13 11.24
CA THR A 96 -11.90 10.96 11.21
C THR A 96 -12.38 10.73 12.64
N SER A 97 -13.23 11.63 13.12
CA SER A 97 -13.86 11.50 14.44
C SER A 97 -14.64 10.19 14.55
N GLY A 98 -14.49 9.49 15.67
CA GLY A 98 -15.10 8.18 15.90
C GLY A 98 -14.21 6.99 15.52
N PHE A 99 -13.01 7.19 14.99
CA PHE A 99 -12.05 6.11 14.75
C PHE A 99 -10.86 6.17 15.70
N THR A 100 -10.43 4.99 16.18
CA THR A 100 -9.20 4.84 16.96
C THR A 100 -8.22 4.00 16.17
N TYR A 101 -7.26 4.63 15.50
CA TYR A 101 -6.26 3.90 14.71
C TYR A 101 -5.07 3.44 15.56
N SER A 102 -4.72 2.16 15.47
CA SER A 102 -3.56 1.54 16.11
C SER A 102 -2.71 0.76 15.09
N LEU A 103 -1.41 0.65 15.33
CA LEU A 103 -0.49 -0.10 14.45
C LEU A 103 -0.71 -1.63 14.48
N GLU A 104 -1.26 -2.15 15.58
CA GLU A 104 -1.61 -3.57 15.70
C GLU A 104 -2.97 -3.85 15.04
N SER A 105 -4.04 -3.25 15.56
CA SER A 105 -5.41 -3.59 15.16
C SER A 105 -6.00 -2.74 14.03
N GLY A 106 -5.26 -1.76 13.50
CA GLY A 106 -5.78 -0.83 12.51
C GLY A 106 -6.84 0.09 13.13
N VAL A 107 -7.95 0.31 12.44
CA VAL A 107 -9.06 1.15 12.95
C VAL A 107 -9.80 0.50 14.11
N ASN A 108 -9.81 -0.84 14.16
CA ASN A 108 -10.58 -1.60 15.13
C ASN A 108 -12.02 -1.07 15.25
N VAL A 109 -12.71 -1.00 14.10
CA VAL A 109 -14.05 -0.39 13.99
C VAL A 109 -14.98 -1.10 14.97
N GLN A 110 -15.41 -0.38 16.00
CA GLN A 110 -16.40 -0.85 16.94
C GLN A 110 -17.81 -0.80 16.32
N PRO A 111 -18.78 -1.59 16.82
CA PRO A 111 -20.14 -1.60 16.29
C PRO A 111 -20.77 -0.21 16.20
N GLU A 112 -20.47 0.67 17.16
CA GLU A 112 -20.94 2.06 17.20
C GLU A 112 -20.39 2.96 16.08
N SER A 113 -19.24 2.59 15.49
CA SER A 113 -18.57 3.34 14.44
C SER A 113 -18.68 2.67 13.06
N GLU A 114 -19.45 1.59 12.94
CA GLU A 114 -19.58 0.83 11.69
C GLU A 114 -20.29 1.62 10.58
N ASP A 115 -21.28 2.44 10.94
CA ASP A 115 -21.95 3.34 9.99
C ASP A 115 -20.96 4.39 9.43
N ILE A 116 -20.16 4.99 10.32
CA ILE A 116 -19.12 5.95 9.95
C ILE A 116 -18.09 5.28 9.02
N TRP A 117 -17.67 4.05 9.34
CA TRP A 117 -16.75 3.27 8.51
C TRP A 117 -17.32 2.96 7.14
N THR A 118 -18.59 2.55 7.06
CA THR A 118 -19.27 2.23 5.81
C THR A 118 -19.36 3.46 4.90
N VAL A 119 -19.72 4.62 5.45
CA VAL A 119 -19.71 5.90 4.72
C VAL A 119 -18.29 6.27 4.27
N PHE A 120 -17.29 6.08 5.13
CA PHE A 120 -15.89 6.35 4.79
C PHE A 120 -15.39 5.49 3.62
N LEU A 121 -15.75 4.19 3.60
CA LEU A 121 -15.39 3.26 2.54
C LEU A 121 -15.99 3.60 1.19
N LYS A 122 -17.16 4.25 1.13
CA LYS A 122 -17.77 4.70 -0.14
C LYS A 122 -16.82 5.60 -0.92
N ASN A 123 -16.09 6.47 -0.23
CA ASN A 123 -15.11 7.39 -0.82
C ASN A 123 -13.67 6.85 -0.78
N ASN A 124 -13.39 5.82 0.01
CA ASN A 124 -12.04 5.32 0.25
C ASN A 124 -12.01 3.78 0.29
N LYS A 125 -12.33 3.12 -0.83
CA LYS A 125 -12.40 1.64 -0.92
C LYS A 125 -11.11 0.94 -0.47
N ASP A 126 -9.96 1.56 -0.74
CA ASP A 126 -8.63 1.07 -0.31
C ASP A 126 -8.47 1.03 1.22
N ALA A 127 -9.34 1.70 1.99
CA ALA A 127 -9.25 1.75 3.45
C ALA A 127 -9.67 0.44 4.11
N ASN A 128 -10.42 -0.41 3.40
CA ASN A 128 -10.97 -1.63 3.97
C ASN A 128 -9.86 -2.57 4.50
N SER A 129 -8.69 -2.55 3.86
CA SER A 129 -7.51 -3.31 4.32
C SER A 129 -6.99 -2.87 5.69
N PHE A 130 -7.39 -1.68 6.18
CA PHE A 130 -6.98 -1.14 7.47
C PHE A 130 -8.06 -1.26 8.55
N LYS A 131 -9.23 -1.88 8.27
CA LYS A 131 -10.32 -2.05 9.24
C LYS A 131 -9.85 -2.75 10.51
N ASN A 132 -9.18 -3.89 10.33
CA ASN A 132 -8.72 -4.79 11.41
C ASN A 132 -7.21 -5.07 11.35
N LYS A 133 -6.47 -4.27 10.58
CA LYS A 133 -5.04 -4.47 10.40
C LYS A 133 -4.34 -3.13 10.34
N GLY A 134 -3.40 -2.90 11.24
CA GLY A 134 -2.59 -1.70 11.19
C GLY A 134 -1.56 -1.75 10.07
N TRP A 135 -0.94 -0.60 9.82
CA TRP A 135 0.06 -0.44 8.80
C TRP A 135 1.42 -0.16 9.47
N PRO A 136 2.32 -1.15 9.51
CA PRO A 136 3.57 -1.03 10.29
C PRO A 136 4.49 0.07 9.78
N TYR A 137 4.32 0.49 8.52
CA TYR A 137 5.11 1.56 7.93
C TYR A 137 4.56 2.97 8.22
N TYR A 138 3.44 3.12 8.94
CA TYR A 138 2.82 4.42 9.20
C TYR A 138 3.75 5.38 9.95
N GLU A 139 4.30 4.95 11.07
CA GLU A 139 5.24 5.76 11.87
C GLU A 139 6.52 6.08 11.10
N ARG A 140 7.04 5.11 10.34
CA ARG A 140 8.22 5.32 9.50
C ARG A 140 7.94 6.32 8.38
N MET A 141 6.75 6.27 7.78
CA MET A 141 6.31 7.22 6.76
C MET A 141 6.10 8.64 7.28
N LYS A 142 5.67 8.77 8.54
CA LYS A 142 5.52 10.07 9.23
C LYS A 142 6.85 10.85 9.30
N GLN A 143 7.98 10.17 9.37
CA GLN A 143 9.32 10.79 9.35
C GLN A 143 9.68 11.40 7.98
N PHE A 144 9.07 10.89 6.91
CA PHE A 144 9.33 11.35 5.54
C PHE A 144 8.36 12.42 5.09
N MET A 145 7.09 12.29 5.46
CA MET A 145 6.10 13.28 5.06
C MET A 145 6.37 14.57 5.82
N PRO A 146 6.36 15.74 5.16
CA PRO A 146 6.36 16.99 5.90
C PRO A 146 5.15 16.90 6.83
N SER A 147 5.40 16.95 8.13
CA SER A 147 4.34 17.13 9.11
C SER A 147 3.52 18.28 8.57
N GLN A 148 2.23 18.06 8.30
CA GLN A 148 1.32 19.19 8.20
C GLN A 148 1.39 19.83 9.58
N GLY A 149 2.36 20.73 9.75
CA GLY A 149 2.35 21.69 10.82
C GLY A 149 0.98 22.32 10.69
N LYS A 150 0.13 22.06 11.68
CA LYS A 150 -0.96 22.94 12.01
C LYS A 150 -0.37 24.34 11.93
N GLY A 151 -0.69 25.06 10.86
CA GLY A 151 -0.61 26.51 10.85
C GLY A 151 -1.62 26.93 11.89
N LEU A 152 -1.16 27.03 13.14
CA LEU A 152 -1.82 27.82 14.15
C LEU A 152 -1.40 29.26 13.86
N ASN A 153 -2.16 29.95 13.02
CA ASN A 153 -2.21 31.41 12.94
C ASN A 153 -3.68 31.78 12.80
#